data_AF-A0A1Y5G7G3-F1
#
_entry.id   AF-A0A1Y5G7G3-F1
#
_cell.length_a   1.000
_cell.length_b   1.000
_cell.length_c   1.000
_cell.angle_alpha   90.00
_cell.angle_beta   90.00
_cell.angle_gamma   90.00
#
_symmetry.space_group_name_H-M   'P 1'
#
loop_
_entity.id
_entity.type
_entity.pdbx_description
1 polymer ?
#
loop_
_entity_poly.entity_id
_entity_poly.type
_entity_poly.pdbx_seq_one_letter_code
_entity_poly.pdbx_strand_id
1 'polypeptide(L)'
;MTESSPALVDEELTFEADEVIVSKTDLSGRITYANDVFCRLAERPTSDVIGKPHNLIRHPDMPRIIFKLLWDTLQQEEEIFAYVKNRSKTGKYYWVLAHVTPSYDQDHKLNGYHSNRRCPDSYWVREIENLYQALLDEESKHENPDQGISASASLLAKILDEKGQSYPEFIWTTMEGL
;
A
#
# COMPACT_ATOMS: atom_id res chain seq x y z
N MET A 1 17.05 -22.42 -2.81
CA MET A 1 16.68 -22.11 -4.21
C MET A 1 15.87 -20.83 -4.16
N THR A 2 16.39 -19.74 -4.72
CA THR A 2 15.66 -18.46 -4.81
C THR A 2 14.63 -18.61 -5.92
N GLU A 3 13.36 -18.84 -5.57
CA GLU A 3 12.28 -18.77 -6.55
C GLU A 3 12.29 -17.38 -7.18
N SER A 4 12.49 -17.33 -8.50
CA SER A 4 12.32 -16.10 -9.28
C SER A 4 10.89 -15.60 -9.10
N SER A 5 10.70 -14.29 -8.89
CA SER A 5 9.36 -13.72 -8.89
C SER A 5 8.68 -14.04 -10.22
N PRO A 6 7.43 -14.54 -10.22
CA PRO A 6 6.72 -14.86 -11.45
C PRO A 6 6.49 -13.58 -12.27
N ALA A 7 6.29 -13.76 -13.58
CA ALA A 7 5.88 -12.67 -14.46
C ALA A 7 4.57 -12.05 -13.95
N LEU A 8 4.42 -10.74 -14.13
CA LEU A 8 3.17 -10.05 -13.82
C LEU A 8 2.08 -10.50 -14.80
N VAL A 9 0.88 -10.67 -14.27
CA VAL A 9 -0.33 -11.01 -15.03
C VAL A 9 -1.30 -9.85 -14.84
N ASP A 10 -1.72 -9.23 -15.94
CA ASP A 10 -2.72 -8.16 -15.94
C ASP A 10 -4.13 -8.77 -15.77
N GLU A 11 -4.37 -9.29 -14.58
CA GLU A 11 -5.66 -9.83 -14.13
C GLU A 11 -5.89 -9.36 -12.70
N GLU A 12 -6.98 -8.64 -12.48
CA GLU A 12 -7.36 -8.17 -11.15
C GLU A 12 -8.09 -9.27 -10.38
N LEU A 13 -7.57 -9.57 -9.19
CA LEU A 13 -8.28 -10.28 -8.14
C LEU A 13 -9.10 -9.26 -7.34
N THR A 14 -10.33 -9.62 -7.02
CA THR A 14 -11.23 -8.81 -6.18
C THR A 14 -11.74 -9.63 -5.00
N PHE A 15 -12.43 -8.97 -4.09
CA PHE A 15 -13.03 -9.55 -2.88
C PHE A 15 -14.29 -8.78 -2.51
N GLU A 16 -15.15 -9.39 -1.70
CA GLU A 16 -16.47 -8.83 -1.40
C GLU A 16 -16.34 -7.57 -0.52
N ALA A 17 -17.34 -6.68 -0.61
CA ALA A 17 -17.33 -5.41 0.11
C ALA A 17 -17.37 -5.56 1.65
N ASP A 18 -17.90 -6.67 2.14
CA ASP A 18 -17.93 -7.02 3.57
C ASP A 18 -16.68 -7.77 4.05
N GLU A 19 -15.82 -8.22 3.12
CA GLU A 19 -14.54 -8.81 3.45
C GLU A 19 -13.50 -7.73 3.80
N VAL A 20 -12.66 -8.03 4.79
CA VAL A 20 -11.58 -7.15 5.23
C VAL A 20 -10.27 -7.93 5.22
N ILE A 21 -9.25 -7.37 4.59
CA ILE A 21 -7.88 -7.90 4.70
C ILE A 21 -7.27 -7.34 5.99
N VAL A 22 -6.76 -8.23 6.84
CA VAL A 22 -6.10 -7.85 8.08
C VAL A 22 -4.68 -8.39 8.12
N SER A 23 -3.73 -7.52 8.44
CA SER A 23 -2.35 -7.92 8.71
C SER A 23 -1.74 -7.08 9.83
N LYS A 24 -0.87 -7.69 10.62
CA LYS A 24 -0.05 -7.00 11.61
C LYS A 24 1.42 -7.20 11.28
N THR A 25 2.25 -6.23 11.62
CA THR A 25 3.70 -6.31 11.47
C THR A 25 4.42 -5.95 12.75
N ASP A 26 5.68 -6.35 12.86
CA ASP A 26 6.62 -5.72 13.77
C ASP A 26 7.07 -4.33 13.25
N LEU A 27 7.93 -3.66 14.02
CA LEU A 27 8.49 -2.34 13.67
C LEU A 27 9.35 -2.34 12.39
N SER A 28 9.86 -3.51 11.98
CA SER A 28 10.63 -3.66 10.75
C SER A 28 9.75 -3.96 9.53
N GLY A 29 8.42 -4.01 9.72
CA GLY A 29 7.46 -4.34 8.67
C GLY A 29 7.39 -5.83 8.34
N ARG A 30 7.88 -6.73 9.22
CA ARG A 30 7.69 -8.18 9.03
C ARG A 30 6.34 -8.60 9.56
N ILE A 31 5.64 -9.41 8.79
CA ILE A 31 4.28 -9.84 9.09
C ILE A 31 4.28 -10.77 10.30
N THR A 32 3.56 -10.39 11.35
CA THR A 32 3.34 -11.18 12.57
C THR A 32 1.98 -11.85 12.58
N TYR A 33 1.03 -11.34 11.79
CA TYR A 33 -0.30 -11.90 11.61
C TYR A 33 -0.84 -11.56 10.22
N ALA A 34 -1.57 -12.50 9.62
CA ALA A 34 -2.36 -12.29 8.41
C ALA A 34 -3.61 -13.16 8.48
N ASN A 35 -4.77 -12.63 8.09
CA ASN A 35 -6.01 -13.39 8.04
C ASN A 35 -6.16 -14.21 6.74
N ASP A 36 -7.23 -14.99 6.64
CA ASP A 36 -7.47 -15.87 5.50
C ASP A 36 -7.71 -15.10 4.20
N VAL A 37 -8.36 -13.93 4.27
CA VAL A 37 -8.57 -13.05 3.10
C VAL A 37 -7.23 -12.57 2.53
N PHE A 38 -6.29 -12.16 3.40
CA PHE A 38 -4.92 -11.85 2.98
C PHE A 38 -4.28 -13.03 2.24
N CYS A 39 -4.32 -14.20 2.85
CA CYS A 39 -3.65 -15.40 2.33
C CYS A 39 -4.25 -15.82 0.98
N ARG A 40 -5.57 -15.72 0.84
CA ARG A 40 -6.31 -16.00 -0.39
C ARG A 40 -5.90 -15.07 -1.53
N LEU A 41 -5.92 -13.75 -1.33
CA LEU A 41 -5.56 -12.78 -2.38
C LEU A 41 -4.06 -12.76 -2.67
N ALA A 42 -3.22 -12.97 -1.66
CA ALA A 42 -1.79 -13.14 -1.85
C ALA A 42 -1.44 -14.48 -2.53
N GLU A 43 -2.39 -15.42 -2.63
CA GLU A 43 -2.23 -16.79 -3.10
C GLU A 43 -1.08 -17.52 -2.39
N ARG A 44 -1.02 -17.33 -1.08
CA ARG A 44 0.05 -17.84 -0.21
C ARG A 44 -0.56 -18.43 1.05
N PRO A 45 -0.13 -19.62 1.48
CA PRO A 45 -0.49 -20.11 2.80
C PRO A 45 0.15 -19.22 3.87
N THR A 46 -0.47 -19.15 5.05
CA THR A 46 0.03 -18.36 6.19
C THR A 46 1.50 -18.65 6.52
N SER A 47 1.94 -19.90 6.39
CA SER A 47 3.34 -20.32 6.60
C SER A 47 4.35 -19.63 5.69
N ASP A 48 3.93 -19.22 4.48
CA ASP A 48 4.79 -18.52 3.51
C ASP A 48 4.85 -17.01 3.78
N VAL A 49 3.94 -16.50 4.61
CA VAL A 49 3.73 -15.06 4.84
C VAL A 49 4.30 -14.63 6.19
N ILE A 50 4.08 -15.41 7.25
CA ILE A 50 4.51 -15.03 8.60
C ILE A 50 6.05 -14.93 8.67
N GLY A 51 6.53 -13.87 9.30
CA GLY A 51 7.94 -13.50 9.43
C GLY A 51 8.56 -12.89 8.16
N LYS A 52 7.83 -12.81 7.05
CA LYS A 52 8.29 -12.15 5.82
C LYS A 52 8.04 -10.64 5.86
N PRO A 53 8.87 -9.84 5.18
CA PRO A 53 8.58 -8.42 5.01
C PRO A 53 7.27 -8.23 4.23
N HIS A 54 6.48 -7.23 4.62
CA HIS A 54 5.18 -6.95 3.99
C HIS A 54 5.29 -6.63 2.50
N ASN A 55 6.44 -6.10 2.07
CA ASN A 55 6.75 -5.87 0.65
C ASN A 55 6.74 -7.13 -0.24
N LEU A 56 6.58 -8.33 0.34
CA LEU A 56 6.34 -9.59 -0.39
C LEU A 56 5.23 -9.46 -1.44
N ILE A 57 4.17 -8.72 -1.11
CA ILE A 57 2.99 -8.51 -1.97
C ILE A 57 3.01 -7.16 -2.69
N ARG A 58 4.11 -6.40 -2.64
CA ARG A 58 4.17 -5.09 -3.30
C ARG A 58 4.12 -5.25 -4.83
N HIS A 59 3.21 -4.54 -5.47
CA HIS A 59 3.20 -4.40 -6.93
C HIS A 59 4.27 -3.39 -7.38
N PRO A 60 4.97 -3.60 -8.51
CA PRO A 60 5.95 -2.64 -9.03
C PRO A 60 5.32 -1.30 -9.46
N ASP A 61 4.07 -1.28 -9.92
CA ASP A 61 3.30 -0.04 -10.22
C ASP A 61 2.89 0.76 -8.97
N MET A 62 3.55 0.55 -7.83
CA MET A 62 3.39 1.41 -6.67
C MET A 62 4.54 2.42 -6.63
N PRO A 63 4.25 3.74 -6.75
CA PRO A 63 5.27 4.77 -6.60
C PRO A 63 5.99 4.64 -5.26
N ARG A 64 7.31 4.81 -5.27
CA ARG A 64 8.12 4.80 -4.05
C ARG A 64 7.72 5.93 -3.12
N ILE A 65 7.34 7.09 -3.66
CA ILE A 65 6.90 8.23 -2.84
C ILE A 65 5.68 7.91 -1.97
N ILE A 66 4.72 7.12 -2.44
CA ILE A 66 3.53 6.75 -1.65
C ILE A 66 3.92 5.87 -0.46
N PHE A 67 4.85 4.94 -0.65
CA PHE A 67 5.38 4.15 0.46
C PHE A 67 6.25 4.98 1.40
N LYS A 68 7.03 5.94 0.89
CA LYS A 68 7.76 6.88 1.73
C LYS A 68 6.79 7.66 2.62
N LEU A 69 5.74 8.24 2.03
CA LEU A 69 4.70 8.96 2.77
C LEU A 69 4.09 8.07 3.86
N LEU A 70 3.69 6.85 3.52
CA LEU A 70 3.16 5.88 4.48
C LEU A 70 4.12 5.64 5.65
N TRP A 71 5.40 5.38 5.38
CA TRP A 71 6.36 5.12 6.46
C TRP A 71 6.69 6.36 7.28
N ASP A 72 6.81 7.53 6.64
CA ASP A 72 7.05 8.80 7.32
C ASP A 72 5.89 9.15 8.27
N THR A 73 4.64 8.89 7.86
CA THR A 73 3.44 9.08 8.71
C THR A 73 3.43 8.11 9.88
N LEU A 74 3.65 6.82 9.63
CA LEU A 74 3.68 5.81 10.70
C LEU A 74 4.81 6.02 11.71
N GLN A 75 5.97 6.53 11.27
CA GLN A 75 7.10 6.87 12.14
C GLN A 75 6.83 8.09 13.03
N GLN A 76 5.86 8.93 12.66
CA GLN A 76 5.36 10.01 13.50
C GLN A 76 4.25 9.54 14.44
N GLU A 77 3.99 8.23 14.50
CA GLU A 77 2.90 7.63 15.28
C GLU A 77 1.51 8.12 14.82
N GLU A 78 1.38 8.48 13.55
CA GLU A 78 0.12 8.86 12.91
C GLU A 78 -0.44 7.71 12.07
N GLU A 79 -1.75 7.72 11.83
CA GLU A 79 -2.42 6.79 10.93
C GLU A 79 -2.45 7.30 9.48
N ILE A 80 -2.59 6.38 8.53
CA ILE A 80 -2.70 6.73 7.11
C ILE A 80 -3.73 5.87 6.39
N PHE A 81 -4.50 6.53 5.52
CA PHE A 81 -5.27 5.90 4.47
C PHE A 81 -4.53 6.02 3.15
N ALA A 82 -4.38 4.91 2.42
CA ALA A 82 -3.72 4.90 1.12
C ALA A 82 -4.28 3.80 0.22
N TYR A 83 -4.40 4.09 -1.07
CA TYR A 83 -4.65 3.04 -2.06
C TYR A 83 -3.36 2.29 -2.37
N VAL A 84 -3.42 0.96 -2.37
CA VAL A 84 -2.26 0.10 -2.59
C VAL A 84 -2.59 -0.97 -3.62
N LYS A 85 -1.84 -1.01 -4.72
CA LYS A 85 -1.80 -2.13 -5.67
C LYS A 85 -0.86 -3.19 -5.13
N ASN A 86 -1.37 -4.40 -4.97
CA ASN A 86 -0.62 -5.56 -4.51
C ASN A 86 -0.53 -6.60 -5.62
N ARG A 87 0.46 -7.50 -5.53
CA ARG A 87 0.61 -8.68 -6.39
C ARG A 87 0.46 -9.96 -5.59
N SER A 88 -0.20 -10.93 -6.20
CA SER A 88 -0.35 -12.31 -5.72
C SER A 88 0.88 -13.17 -6.04
N LYS A 89 0.90 -14.41 -5.56
CA LYS A 89 1.96 -15.38 -5.88
C LYS A 89 1.95 -15.78 -7.35
N THR A 90 0.83 -15.77 -8.08
CA THR A 90 0.83 -16.10 -9.51
C THR A 90 1.01 -14.88 -10.42
N GLY A 91 1.29 -13.70 -9.85
CA GLY A 91 1.58 -12.48 -10.62
C GLY A 91 0.36 -11.61 -10.94
N LYS A 92 -0.87 -12.06 -10.61
CA LYS A 92 -2.10 -11.26 -10.67
C LYS A 92 -2.05 -10.11 -9.66
N TYR A 93 -2.87 -9.08 -9.81
CA TYR A 93 -2.88 -7.93 -8.90
C TYR A 93 -4.21 -7.77 -8.18
N TYR A 94 -4.23 -6.95 -7.13
CA TYR A 94 -5.47 -6.49 -6.48
C TYR A 94 -5.24 -5.12 -5.85
N TRP A 95 -6.27 -4.28 -5.93
CA TRP A 95 -6.30 -2.98 -5.28
C TRP A 95 -6.95 -3.05 -3.90
N VAL A 96 -6.47 -2.21 -3.00
CA VAL A 96 -7.06 -2.06 -1.67
C VAL A 96 -7.06 -0.59 -1.25
N LEU A 97 -8.07 -0.16 -0.51
CA LEU A 97 -7.96 1.01 0.35
C LEU A 97 -7.47 0.54 1.72
N ALA A 98 -6.22 0.87 2.05
CA ALA A 98 -5.57 0.47 3.30
C ALA A 98 -5.65 1.58 4.35
N HIS A 99 -6.10 1.22 5.55
CA HIS A 99 -5.93 1.98 6.77
C HIS A 99 -4.81 1.34 7.59
N VAL A 100 -3.76 2.08 7.91
CA VAL A 100 -2.61 1.58 8.67
C VAL A 100 -2.43 2.43 9.92
N THR A 101 -2.31 1.76 11.07
CA THR A 101 -2.20 2.39 12.39
C THR A 101 -0.99 1.87 13.16
N PRO A 102 -0.32 2.72 13.96
CA PRO A 102 0.65 2.28 14.96
C PRO A 102 0.00 1.33 15.98
N SER A 103 0.73 0.31 16.42
CA SER A 103 0.31 -0.63 17.46
C SER A 103 1.23 -0.54 18.67
N TYR A 104 0.63 -0.65 19.86
CA TYR A 104 1.32 -0.48 21.14
C TYR A 104 1.21 -1.75 21.99
N ASP A 105 2.23 -2.02 22.81
CA ASP A 105 2.18 -3.08 23.81
C ASP A 105 1.42 -2.63 25.08
N GLN A 106 1.41 -3.49 26.10
CA GLN A 106 0.73 -3.22 27.37
C GLN A 106 1.31 -2.00 28.10
N ASP A 107 2.59 -1.70 27.88
CA ASP A 107 3.31 -0.57 28.47
C ASP A 107 3.20 0.71 27.60
N HIS A 108 2.33 0.70 26.59
CA HIS A 108 2.11 1.80 25.65
C HIS A 108 3.35 2.14 24.82
N LYS A 109 4.23 1.17 24.61
CA LYS A 109 5.38 1.31 23.72
C LYS A 109 5.02 0.84 22.32
N LEU A 110 5.36 1.64 21.31
CA LEU A 110 5.21 1.28 19.90
C LEU A 110 5.90 -0.08 19.63
N ASN A 111 5.15 -1.06 19.14
CA ASN A 111 5.63 -2.43 18.95
C ASN A 111 5.37 -3.00 17.53
N GLY A 112 4.64 -2.27 16.69
CA GLY A 112 4.31 -2.73 15.36
C GLY A 112 3.29 -1.84 14.67
N TYR A 113 2.72 -2.38 13.59
CA TYR A 113 1.68 -1.69 12.81
C TYR A 113 0.54 -2.66 12.51
N HIS A 114 -0.68 -2.13 12.45
CA HIS A 114 -1.89 -2.86 12.12
C HIS A 114 -2.52 -2.26 10.88
N SER A 115 -2.82 -3.11 9.89
CA SER A 115 -3.46 -2.69 8.64
C SER A 115 -4.77 -3.42 8.42
N ASN A 116 -5.82 -2.61 8.17
CA ASN A 116 -7.15 -3.03 7.76
C ASN A 116 -7.34 -2.56 6.32
N ARG A 117 -7.86 -3.41 5.43
CA ARG A 117 -8.03 -3.02 4.02
C ARG A 117 -9.35 -3.47 3.47
N ARG A 118 -9.98 -2.58 2.72
CA ARG A 118 -11.30 -2.77 2.10
C ARG A 118 -11.18 -2.83 0.59
N CYS A 119 -12.16 -3.47 -0.05
CA CYS A 119 -12.30 -3.43 -1.48
C CYS A 119 -12.59 -1.97 -1.88
N PRO A 120 -11.76 -1.35 -2.73
CA PRO A 120 -11.96 0.02 -3.14
C PRO A 120 -13.04 0.13 -4.22
N ASP A 121 -13.63 1.32 -4.36
CA ASP A 121 -14.48 1.62 -5.52
C ASP A 121 -13.62 1.71 -6.80
N SER A 122 -14.04 1.00 -7.85
CA SER A 122 -13.36 0.98 -9.15
C SER A 122 -13.20 2.35 -9.81
N TYR A 123 -14.10 3.31 -9.53
CA TYR A 123 -13.98 4.69 -9.99
C TYR A 123 -12.75 5.35 -9.39
N TRP A 124 -12.58 5.28 -8.08
CA TRP A 124 -11.43 5.88 -7.39
C TRP A 124 -10.12 5.15 -7.70
N VAL A 125 -10.16 3.84 -7.92
CA VAL A 125 -9.00 3.09 -8.40
C VAL A 125 -8.44 3.70 -9.69
N ARG A 126 -9.29 4.08 -10.65
CA ARG A 126 -8.85 4.69 -11.92
C ARG A 126 -8.21 6.05 -11.71
N GLU A 127 -8.80 6.90 -10.86
CA GLU A 127 -8.25 8.21 -10.53
C GLU A 127 -6.89 8.10 -9.84
N ILE A 128 -6.76 7.14 -8.92
CA ILE A 128 -5.51 6.84 -8.22
C ILE A 128 -4.47 6.25 -9.17
N GLU A 129 -4.86 5.35 -10.06
CA GLU A 129 -3.94 4.76 -11.04
C GLU A 129 -3.35 5.84 -11.96
N ASN A 130 -4.16 6.80 -12.41
CA ASN A 130 -3.67 7.96 -13.18
C ASN A 130 -2.66 8.80 -12.38
N LEU A 131 -2.96 9.08 -11.09
CA LEU A 131 -2.02 9.78 -10.20
C LEU A 131 -0.72 8.98 -10.07
N TYR A 132 -0.81 7.68 -9.79
CA TYR A 132 0.35 6.83 -9.54
C TYR A 132 1.19 6.66 -10.80
N GLN A 133 0.57 6.58 -11.98
CA GLN A 133 1.30 6.57 -13.25
C GLN A 133 2.11 7.85 -13.44
N ALA A 134 1.53 9.03 -13.17
CA ALA A 134 2.28 10.29 -13.25
C ALA A 134 3.48 10.33 -12.29
N LEU A 135 3.33 9.79 -11.09
CA LEU A 135 4.42 9.70 -10.10
C LEU A 135 5.50 8.70 -10.54
N LEU A 136 5.12 7.54 -11.07
CA LEU A 136 6.06 6.54 -11.61
C LEU A 136 6.83 7.08 -12.80
N ASP A 137 6.14 7.77 -13.71
CA ASP A 137 6.76 8.43 -14.87
C ASP A 137 7.79 9.46 -14.41
N GLU A 138 7.48 10.24 -13.37
CA GLU A 138 8.44 11.16 -12.76
C GLU A 138 9.62 10.43 -12.13
N GLU A 139 9.38 9.41 -11.30
CA GLU A 139 10.45 8.61 -10.69
C GLU A 139 11.39 7.99 -11.74
N SER A 140 10.84 7.54 -12.87
CA SER A 140 11.58 6.87 -13.94
C SER A 140 12.57 7.77 -14.68
N LYS A 141 12.41 9.10 -14.59
CA LYS A 141 13.34 10.09 -15.19
C LYS A 141 14.67 10.18 -14.44
N HIS A 142 14.77 9.53 -13.28
CA HIS A 142 15.94 9.60 -12.41
C HIS A 142 16.56 8.22 -12.22
N GLU A 143 17.87 8.10 -12.48
CA GLU A 143 18.61 6.86 -12.22
C GLU A 143 18.75 6.58 -10.71
N ASN A 144 18.89 7.64 -9.91
CA ASN A 144 19.02 7.54 -8.46
C ASN A 144 17.61 7.48 -7.81
N PRO A 145 17.29 6.44 -7.01
CA PRO A 145 15.99 6.29 -6.38
C PRO A 145 15.60 7.45 -5.46
N ASP A 146 16.54 8.02 -4.69
CA ASP A 146 16.25 9.12 -3.77
C ASP A 146 15.90 10.40 -4.52
N GLN A 147 16.57 10.64 -5.66
CA GLN A 147 16.22 11.75 -6.56
C GLN A 147 14.83 11.55 -7.16
N GLY A 148 14.50 10.33 -7.61
CA GLY A 148 13.16 10.00 -8.12
C GLY A 148 12.07 10.20 -7.07
N ILE A 149 12.32 9.78 -5.82
CA ILE A 149 11.42 10.01 -4.69
C ILE A 149 11.25 11.51 -4.43
N SER A 150 12.33 12.30 -4.42
CA SER A 150 12.25 13.74 -4.20
C SER A 150 11.50 14.48 -5.32
N ALA A 151 11.69 14.08 -6.57
CA ALA A 151 11.01 14.66 -7.72
C ALA A 151 9.51 14.33 -7.71
N SER A 152 9.17 13.06 -7.51
CA SER A 152 7.77 12.62 -7.37
C SER A 152 7.09 13.17 -6.11
N ALA A 153 7.82 13.44 -5.01
CA ALA A 153 7.30 14.18 -3.85
C ALA A 153 6.88 15.60 -4.24
N SER A 154 7.72 16.29 -5.01
CA SER A 154 7.43 17.64 -5.48
C SER A 154 6.25 17.67 -6.44
N LEU A 155 6.15 16.66 -7.33
CA LEU A 155 5.02 16.49 -8.24
C LEU A 155 3.72 16.19 -7.47
N LEU A 156 3.75 15.27 -6.50
CA LEU A 156 2.61 14.95 -5.66
C LEU A 156 2.11 16.20 -4.93
N ALA A 157 3.01 16.95 -4.30
CA ALA A 157 2.68 18.19 -3.60
C ALA A 157 2.02 19.21 -4.56
N LYS A 158 2.55 19.36 -5.77
CA LYS A 158 1.96 20.25 -6.79
C LYS A 158 0.55 19.82 -7.19
N ILE A 159 0.32 18.52 -7.47
CA ILE A 159 -1.00 18.01 -7.86
C ILE A 159 -2.03 18.22 -6.75
N LEU A 160 -1.61 18.02 -5.50
CA LEU A 160 -2.43 18.20 -4.32
C LEU A 160 -2.75 19.69 -4.07
N ASP A 161 -1.77 20.59 -4.25
CA ASP A 161 -1.95 22.04 -4.16
C ASP A 161 -2.92 22.59 -5.23
N GLU A 162 -2.83 22.09 -6.47
CA GLU A 162 -3.79 22.42 -7.55
C GLU A 162 -5.24 22.02 -7.21
N LYS A 163 -5.41 21.00 -6.35
CA LYS A 163 -6.71 20.57 -5.82
C LYS A 163 -7.11 21.28 -4.53
N GLY A 164 -6.20 22.04 -3.91
CA GLY A 164 -6.39 22.67 -2.60
C GLY A 164 -6.57 21.66 -1.47
N GLN A 165 -5.93 20.49 -1.57
CA GLN A 165 -6.09 19.37 -0.64
C GLN A 165 -4.72 18.84 -0.20
N SER A 166 -4.62 18.42 1.05
CA SER A 166 -3.55 17.51 1.51
C SER A 166 -3.79 16.08 1.02
N TYR A 167 -2.79 15.19 1.15
CA TYR A 167 -2.97 13.78 0.78
C TYR A 167 -4.09 13.10 1.61
N PRO A 168 -4.14 13.24 2.95
CA PRO A 168 -5.25 12.68 3.73
C PRO A 168 -6.62 13.22 3.30
N GLU A 169 -6.74 14.53 3.04
CA GLU A 169 -7.99 15.12 2.55
C GLU A 169 -8.39 14.58 1.19
N PHE A 170 -7.44 14.44 0.26
CA PHE A 170 -7.68 13.85 -1.05
C PHE A 170 -8.19 12.41 -0.92
N ILE A 171 -7.55 11.57 -0.10
CA ILE A 171 -8.00 10.20 0.15
C ILE A 171 -9.36 10.18 0.84
N TRP A 172 -9.60 11.09 1.80
CA TRP A 172 -10.87 11.20 2.50
C TRP A 172 -12.04 11.48 1.55
N THR A 173 -11.85 12.35 0.55
CA THR A 173 -12.91 12.60 -0.46
C THR A 173 -13.33 11.34 -1.22
N THR A 174 -12.42 10.36 -1.34
CA THR A 174 -12.75 9.07 -1.96
C THR A 174 -13.63 8.18 -1.08
N MET A 175 -13.65 8.44 0.22
CA MET A 175 -14.40 7.69 1.22
C MET A 175 -15.78 8.27 1.50
N GLU A 176 -16.02 9.55 1.18
CA GLU A 176 -17.32 10.22 1.39
C GLU A 176 -18.46 9.68 0.51
N GLY A 177 -18.17 8.71 -0.36
CA GLY A 177 -19.15 7.98 -1.18
C GLY A 177 -19.37 6.51 -0.82
N LEU A 178 -18.77 6.01 0.27
CA LEU A 178 -18.92 4.62 0.75
C LEU A 178 -20.04 4.45 1.79
#